data_AF-A0A2K3LQB0-F1
#
_entry.id   AF-A0A2K3LQB0-F1
#
_cell.length_a   1.000
_cell.length_b   1.000
_cell.length_c   1.000
_cell.angle_alpha   90.00
_cell.angle_beta   90.00
_cell.angle_gamma   90.00
#
_symmetry.space_group_name_H-M   'P 1'
#
loop_
_entity.id
_entity.type
_entity.pdbx_description
1 polymer ?
#
loop_
_entity_poly.entity_id
_entity_poly.type
_entity_poly.pdbx_seq_one_letter_code
_entity_poly.pdbx_strand_id
1 'polypeptide(L)'
;RLEGLAHKVLQWYLCRMEGWFAADSDIISLNGWDQGVGVMEWSGSTSPWWSWTHGLMVRSYLPVINTLAKGLDIRLGHRVTNVVRRYNGVKVTVENGKTFIADAAIAELGVGLENKIILHFENVFWPNVEFLGVVAGISYGCSYFLNLHKAARHPVLVYMPSGRLAKDIEKMSDEAAANFAFVQLKKILPDASSPIQYLVSRWGSDINSLG
;
A
#
# COMPACT_ATOMS: atom_id res chain seq x y z
N ARG A 1 7.19 17.93 27.03
CA ARG A 1 7.56 16.82 26.13
C ARG A 1 6.67 15.64 26.50
N LEU A 2 5.98 15.00 25.55
CA LEU A 2 5.21 13.79 25.86
C LEU A 2 6.16 12.64 26.18
N GLU A 3 5.85 11.83 27.19
CA GLU A 3 6.65 10.70 27.63
C GLU A 3 5.78 9.44 27.80
N GLY A 4 6.41 8.27 27.91
CA GLY A 4 5.72 7.01 28.17
C GLY A 4 4.70 6.64 27.09
N LEU A 5 3.51 6.20 27.51
CA LEU A 5 2.45 5.73 26.61
C LEU A 5 1.93 6.82 25.66
N ALA A 6 1.76 8.05 26.16
CA ALA A 6 1.27 9.16 25.34
C ALA A 6 2.20 9.46 24.15
N HIS A 7 3.52 9.37 24.37
CA HIS A 7 4.49 9.48 23.29
C HIS A 7 4.35 8.35 22.27
N LYS A 8 4.24 7.10 22.72
CA LYS A 8 4.08 5.93 21.82
C LYS A 8 2.81 6.02 20.98
N VAL A 9 1.71 6.52 21.56
CA VAL A 9 0.45 6.75 20.85
C VAL A 9 0.63 7.83 19.77
N LEU A 10 1.31 8.93 20.07
CA LEU A 10 1.63 9.95 19.06
C LEU A 10 2.48 9.36 17.91
N GLN A 11 3.49 8.56 18.22
CA GLN A 11 4.31 7.89 17.20
C GLN A 11 3.49 6.95 16.31
N TRP A 12 2.48 6.30 16.88
CA TRP A 12 1.55 5.48 16.12
C TRP A 12 0.70 6.30 15.15
N TYR A 13 0.22 7.49 15.55
CA TYR A 13 -0.47 8.40 14.63
C TYR A 13 0.44 8.89 13.49
N LEU A 14 1.70 9.22 13.78
CA LEU A 14 2.67 9.58 12.75
C LEU A 14 2.86 8.43 11.75
N CYS A 15 3.05 7.20 12.23
CA CYS A 15 3.14 6.02 11.39
C CYS A 15 1.87 5.80 10.54
N ARG A 16 0.67 6.05 11.10
CA ARG A 16 -0.57 5.97 10.33
C ARG A 16 -0.63 6.99 9.20
N MET A 17 -0.12 8.21 9.41
CA MET A 17 0.03 9.19 8.33
C MET A 17 1.05 8.69 7.29
N GLU A 18 2.19 8.16 7.71
CA GLU A 18 3.21 7.61 6.81
C GLU A 18 2.66 6.45 5.96
N GLY A 19 1.78 5.62 6.56
CA GLY A 19 1.00 4.60 5.86
C GLY A 19 0.02 5.19 4.84
N TRP A 20 -0.74 6.22 5.22
CA TRP A 20 -1.70 6.85 4.31
C TRP A 20 -1.01 7.46 3.08
N PHE A 21 0.11 8.14 3.27
CA PHE A 21 0.84 8.77 2.16
C PHE A 21 1.85 7.84 1.48
N ALA A 22 2.02 6.61 1.96
CA ALA A 22 3.06 5.69 1.52
C ALA A 22 4.46 6.35 1.46
N ALA A 23 4.73 7.23 2.43
CA ALA A 23 5.88 8.14 2.46
C ALA A 23 6.29 8.46 3.91
N ASP A 24 7.58 8.73 4.15
CA ASP A 24 8.04 9.19 5.47
C ASP A 24 7.47 10.59 5.76
N SER A 25 7.20 10.89 7.03
CA SER A 25 6.52 12.14 7.42
C SER A 25 7.33 13.41 7.13
N ASP A 26 8.64 13.30 6.98
CA ASP A 26 9.56 14.39 6.66
C ASP A 26 9.58 14.78 5.17
N ILE A 27 9.02 13.95 4.29
CA ILE A 27 8.91 14.24 2.84
C ILE A 27 7.48 14.60 2.41
N ILE A 28 6.51 14.54 3.32
CA ILE A 28 5.14 14.98 3.04
C ILE A 28 5.10 16.51 3.00
N SER A 29 4.53 17.07 1.92
CA SER A 29 4.41 18.52 1.75
C SER A 29 3.54 19.16 2.83
N LEU A 30 4.12 20.01 3.66
CA LEU A 30 3.37 20.72 4.71
C LEU A 30 2.19 21.54 4.16
N ASN A 31 2.35 22.13 2.97
CA ASN A 31 1.33 22.99 2.36
C ASN A 31 0.31 22.22 1.50
N GLY A 32 0.65 21.00 1.07
CA GLY A 32 -0.13 20.28 0.05
C GLY A 32 -0.53 18.86 0.43
N TRP A 33 -0.30 18.43 1.67
CA TRP A 33 -0.61 17.08 2.13
C TRP A 33 -2.10 16.70 1.96
N ASP A 34 -3.00 17.68 2.05
CA ASP A 34 -4.45 17.51 1.97
C ASP A 34 -5.08 18.15 0.72
N GLN A 35 -4.28 18.49 -0.31
CA GLN A 35 -4.77 19.15 -1.53
C GLN A 35 -5.92 18.38 -2.22
N GLY A 36 -5.95 17.05 -2.08
CA GLY A 36 -7.01 16.19 -2.62
C GLY A 36 -8.37 16.36 -1.92
N VAL A 37 -8.41 16.87 -0.68
CA VAL A 37 -9.66 17.12 0.06
C VAL A 37 -10.47 18.24 -0.60
N GLY A 38 -9.81 19.30 -1.05
CA GLY A 38 -10.46 20.39 -1.79
C GLY A 38 -11.03 19.97 -3.16
N VAL A 39 -10.45 18.94 -3.80
CA VAL A 39 -10.99 18.39 -5.07
C VAL A 39 -12.30 17.61 -4.81
N MET A 40 -12.41 16.93 -3.67
CA MET A 40 -13.63 16.21 -3.28
C MET A 40 -14.76 17.17 -2.89
N GLU A 41 -14.44 18.29 -2.23
CA GLU A 41 -15.38 19.40 -1.97
C GLU A 41 -16.00 19.96 -3.26
N TRP A 42 -15.18 20.15 -4.30
CA TRP A 42 -15.62 20.78 -5.55
C TRP A 42 -16.46 19.86 -6.46
N SER A 43 -16.44 18.55 -6.22
CA SER A 43 -17.18 17.55 -7.02
C SER A 43 -18.72 17.63 -6.90
N GLY A 44 -19.26 18.58 -6.13
CA GLY A 44 -20.70 18.77 -5.93
C GLY A 44 -21.32 17.76 -4.96
N SER A 45 -20.50 16.97 -4.25
CA SER A 45 -20.97 16.10 -3.17
C SER A 45 -21.49 16.94 -2.01
N THR A 46 -22.78 16.83 -1.69
CA THR A 46 -23.39 17.45 -0.51
C THR A 46 -22.99 16.79 0.80
N SER A 47 -22.35 15.62 0.73
CA SER A 47 -21.90 14.84 1.88
C SER A 47 -20.42 15.14 2.15
N PRO A 48 -20.06 15.58 3.37
CA PRO A 48 -18.67 15.80 3.76
C PRO A 48 -17.84 14.51 3.59
N TRP A 49 -16.57 14.58 3.19
CA TRP A 49 -15.69 13.41 2.99
C TRP A 49 -15.65 12.47 4.21
N TRP A 50 -15.72 13.02 5.43
CA TRP A 50 -15.77 12.21 6.66
C TRP A 50 -17.06 11.39 6.84
N SER A 51 -18.11 11.67 6.06
CA SER A 51 -19.37 10.91 6.09
C SER A 51 -19.35 9.67 5.17
N TRP A 52 -18.31 9.51 4.36
CA TRP A 52 -18.16 8.36 3.48
C TRP A 52 -17.61 7.16 4.26
N THR A 53 -18.26 6.01 4.11
CA THR A 53 -17.83 4.77 4.77
C THR A 53 -16.77 4.08 3.91
N HIS A 54 -15.72 3.55 4.54
CA HIS A 54 -14.72 2.72 3.88
C HIS A 54 -15.15 1.25 3.86
N GLY A 55 -15.07 0.60 2.69
CA GLY A 55 -15.38 -0.81 2.51
C GLY A 55 -14.18 -1.63 2.06
N LEU A 56 -14.10 -2.90 2.48
CA LEU A 56 -13.12 -3.85 1.97
C LEU A 56 -13.69 -4.66 0.80
N MET A 57 -12.99 -4.67 -0.33
CA MET A 57 -13.36 -5.45 -1.51
C MET A 57 -13.03 -6.94 -1.30
N VAL A 58 -13.97 -7.71 -0.74
CA VAL A 58 -13.78 -9.14 -0.40
C VAL A 58 -13.52 -10.05 -1.60
N ARG A 59 -13.82 -9.58 -2.83
CA ARG A 59 -13.53 -10.29 -4.10
C ARG A 59 -12.32 -9.71 -4.84
N SER A 60 -11.44 -8.97 -4.14
CA SER A 60 -10.34 -8.20 -4.73
C SER A 60 -10.84 -7.07 -5.66
N TYR A 61 -9.92 -6.19 -6.07
CA TYR A 61 -10.15 -5.20 -7.13
C TYR A 61 -10.10 -5.80 -8.53
N LEU A 62 -9.58 -7.03 -8.69
CA LEU A 62 -9.38 -7.66 -10.00
C LEU A 62 -10.65 -7.72 -10.89
N PRO A 63 -11.86 -8.00 -10.38
CA PRO A 63 -13.07 -7.97 -11.20
C PRO A 63 -13.38 -6.58 -11.80
N VAL A 64 -13.07 -5.51 -11.06
CA VAL A 64 -13.23 -4.13 -11.54
C VAL A 64 -12.26 -3.86 -12.69
N ILE A 65 -10.98 -4.17 -12.47
CA ILE A 65 -9.93 -4.01 -13.49
C ILE A 65 -10.26 -4.81 -14.76
N ASN A 66 -10.64 -6.08 -14.60
CA ASN A 66 -11.01 -6.94 -15.73
C ASN A 66 -12.22 -6.40 -16.49
N THR A 67 -13.16 -5.74 -15.82
CA THR A 67 -14.33 -5.15 -16.48
C THR A 67 -13.94 -3.90 -17.26
N LEU A 68 -13.11 -3.02 -16.67
CA LEU A 68 -12.61 -1.81 -17.34
C LEU A 68 -11.72 -2.14 -18.55
N ALA A 69 -10.98 -3.25 -18.50
CA ALA A 69 -10.10 -3.70 -19.57
C ALA A 69 -10.84 -4.23 -20.81
N LYS A 70 -12.14 -4.56 -20.71
CA LYS A 70 -12.90 -5.18 -21.81
C LYS A 70 -13.00 -4.23 -23.01
N GLY A 71 -12.60 -4.73 -24.17
CA GLY A 71 -12.69 -3.98 -25.44
C GLY A 71 -11.58 -2.96 -25.67
N LEU A 72 -10.62 -2.83 -24.75
CA LEU A 72 -9.45 -1.97 -24.91
C LEU A 72 -8.31 -2.71 -25.63
N ASP A 73 -7.56 -2.00 -26.50
CA ASP A 73 -6.31 -2.51 -27.09
C ASP A 73 -5.18 -2.45 -26.05
N ILE A 74 -5.11 -3.47 -25.19
CA ILE A 74 -4.08 -3.59 -24.15
C ILE A 74 -2.98 -4.53 -24.62
N ARG A 75 -1.75 -4.01 -24.68
CA ARG A 75 -0.57 -4.75 -25.16
C ARG A 75 0.39 -5.04 -24.01
N LEU A 76 0.30 -6.25 -23.46
CA LEU A 76 1.21 -6.73 -22.42
C LEU A 76 2.60 -7.07 -22.99
N GLY A 77 3.64 -7.09 -22.15
CA GLY A 77 5.01 -7.39 -22.57
C GLY A 77 5.63 -6.32 -23.50
N HIS A 78 5.10 -5.09 -23.48
CA HIS A 78 5.55 -3.96 -24.29
C HIS A 78 6.12 -2.86 -23.40
N ARG A 79 7.21 -3.15 -22.68
CA ARG A 79 7.86 -2.15 -21.81
C ARG A 79 8.39 -0.99 -22.64
N VAL A 80 7.94 0.22 -22.30
CA VAL A 80 8.35 1.46 -22.96
C VAL A 80 9.76 1.82 -22.52
N THR A 81 10.63 2.15 -23.48
CA THR A 81 12.02 2.55 -23.23
C THR A 81 12.31 3.99 -23.64
N ASN A 82 11.49 4.57 -24.52
CA ASN A 82 11.67 5.94 -24.98
C ASN A 82 10.35 6.58 -25.43
N VAL A 83 10.11 7.83 -25.03
CA VAL A 83 8.97 8.65 -25.43
C VAL A 83 9.48 9.95 -26.03
N VAL A 84 9.30 10.12 -27.34
CA VAL A 84 9.74 11.31 -28.07
C VAL A 84 8.53 12.15 -28.48
N ARG A 85 8.43 13.35 -27.93
CA ARG A 85 7.43 14.35 -28.35
C ARG A 85 7.90 15.04 -29.63
N ARG A 86 7.01 15.15 -30.61
CA ARG A 86 7.19 15.82 -31.91
C ARG A 86 6.14 16.92 -32.03
N TYR A 87 6.33 17.83 -33.00
CA TYR A 87 5.38 18.92 -33.23
C TYR A 87 3.96 18.42 -33.62
N ASN A 88 3.86 17.20 -34.16
CA ASN A 88 2.61 16.58 -34.62
C ASN A 88 2.29 15.25 -33.92
N GLY A 89 2.77 15.05 -32.69
CA GLY A 89 2.39 13.89 -31.88
C GLY A 89 3.54 13.31 -31.08
N VAL A 90 3.41 12.04 -30.69
CA VAL A 90 4.35 11.33 -29.83
C VAL A 90 4.77 10.02 -30.49
N LYS A 91 6.07 9.73 -30.44
CA LYS A 91 6.63 8.44 -30.82
C LYS A 91 7.06 7.69 -29.56
N VAL A 92 6.46 6.53 -29.33
CA VAL A 92 6.80 5.63 -28.21
C VAL A 92 7.58 4.45 -28.75
N THR A 93 8.72 4.12 -28.14
CA THR A 93 9.55 2.96 -28.48
C THR A 93 9.52 1.98 -27.32
N VAL A 94 9.34 0.70 -27.64
CA VAL A 94 9.37 -0.39 -26.66
C VAL A 94 10.64 -1.23 -26.81
N GLU A 95 10.93 -2.06 -25.81
CA GLU A 95 12.19 -2.82 -25.72
C GLU A 95 12.59 -3.61 -26.96
N ASN A 96 11.63 -4.22 -27.65
CA ASN A 96 11.89 -5.00 -28.86
C ASN A 96 12.16 -4.13 -30.10
N GLY A 97 12.31 -2.82 -29.93
CA GLY A 97 12.54 -1.84 -31.01
C GLY A 97 11.29 -1.39 -31.76
N LYS A 98 10.11 -1.98 -31.49
CA LYS A 98 8.85 -1.57 -32.11
C LYS A 98 8.47 -0.15 -31.68
N THR A 99 7.86 0.59 -32.60
CA THR A 99 7.46 1.98 -32.35
C THR A 99 5.96 2.18 -32.57
N PHE A 100 5.35 2.99 -31.70
CA PHE A 100 3.98 3.45 -31.78
C PHE A 100 3.94 4.95 -31.99
N ILE A 101 2.96 5.43 -32.76
CA ILE A 101 2.72 6.86 -33.00
C ILE A 101 1.31 7.18 -32.53
N ALA A 102 1.15 8.28 -31.80
CA ALA A 102 -0.14 8.80 -31.35
C ALA A 102 -0.10 10.33 -31.27
N ASP A 103 -1.25 11.00 -31.20
CA ASP A 103 -1.30 12.46 -31.03
C ASP A 103 -0.84 12.89 -29.62
N ALA A 104 -1.09 12.06 -28.61
CA ALA A 104 -0.73 12.30 -27.21
C ALA A 104 -0.38 11.00 -26.47
N ALA A 105 0.36 11.13 -25.37
CA ALA A 105 0.67 10.03 -24.45
C ALA A 105 0.77 10.52 -23.00
N ILE A 106 0.31 9.70 -22.06
CA ILE A 106 0.60 9.86 -20.63
C ILE A 106 1.99 9.26 -20.41
N ALA A 107 2.95 10.10 -19.99
CA ALA A 107 4.35 9.70 -19.94
C ALA A 107 4.65 8.75 -18.78
N GLU A 108 4.17 9.08 -17.58
CA GLU A 108 4.43 8.33 -16.34
C GLU A 108 3.23 8.48 -15.39
N LEU A 109 3.07 7.52 -14.48
CA LEU A 109 2.20 7.59 -13.33
C LEU A 109 3.08 7.46 -12.08
N GLY A 110 2.95 8.40 -11.14
CA GLY A 110 3.68 8.34 -9.87
C GLY A 110 2.95 7.45 -8.86
N VAL A 111 3.70 6.65 -8.11
CA VAL A 111 3.17 5.81 -7.02
C VAL A 111 4.07 5.93 -5.78
N GLY A 112 3.48 5.75 -4.60
CA GLY A 112 4.21 5.65 -3.33
C GLY A 112 4.42 4.19 -2.94
N LEU A 113 5.29 3.95 -1.94
CA LEU A 113 5.68 2.59 -1.55
C LEU A 113 5.00 2.12 -0.27
N GLU A 114 4.17 1.08 -0.39
CA GLU A 114 3.56 0.38 0.75
C GLU A 114 3.55 -1.13 0.49
N ASN A 115 4.31 -1.87 1.29
CA ASN A 115 4.36 -3.33 1.19
C ASN A 115 3.33 -3.99 2.10
N LYS A 116 3.06 -5.27 1.83
CA LYS A 116 2.13 -6.13 2.56
C LYS A 116 2.84 -7.42 2.90
N ILE A 117 2.77 -7.80 4.17
CA ILE A 117 3.21 -9.12 4.65
C ILE A 117 1.96 -9.85 5.11
N ILE A 118 1.55 -10.85 4.34
CA ILE A 118 0.34 -11.63 4.56
C ILE A 118 0.72 -12.88 5.33
N LEU A 119 0.09 -13.08 6.48
CA LEU A 119 0.29 -14.24 7.34
C LEU A 119 -1.02 -15.05 7.41
N HIS A 120 -0.96 -16.30 6.96
CA HIS A 120 -2.08 -17.24 7.02
C HIS A 120 -1.89 -18.18 8.20
N PHE A 121 -2.95 -18.39 8.99
CA PHE A 121 -2.94 -19.22 10.19
C PHE A 121 -3.96 -20.35 10.06
N GLU A 122 -3.72 -21.43 10.80
CA GLU A 122 -4.66 -22.56 10.88
C GLU A 122 -5.96 -22.16 11.59
N ASN A 123 -5.85 -21.38 12.67
CA ASN A 123 -6.97 -20.97 13.51
C ASN A 123 -6.93 -19.47 13.81
N VAL A 124 -8.11 -18.89 14.08
CA VAL A 124 -8.25 -17.51 14.53
C VAL A 124 -8.09 -17.45 16.04
N PHE A 125 -7.04 -16.78 16.53
CA PHE A 125 -6.73 -16.63 17.96
C PHE A 125 -6.74 -15.17 18.44
N TRP A 126 -7.08 -14.22 17.55
CA TRP A 126 -7.15 -12.80 17.84
C TRP A 126 -8.61 -12.33 18.05
N PRO A 127 -8.83 -11.18 18.74
CA PRO A 127 -10.17 -10.65 18.94
C PRO A 127 -10.84 -10.23 17.62
N ASN A 128 -12.18 -10.18 17.62
CA ASN A 128 -12.98 -9.79 16.45
C ASN A 128 -12.96 -8.27 16.20
N VAL A 129 -11.80 -7.74 15.81
CA VAL A 129 -11.53 -6.33 15.50
C VAL A 129 -11.09 -6.15 14.05
N GLU A 130 -11.18 -4.94 13.50
CA GLU A 130 -10.67 -4.64 12.14
C GLU A 130 -9.14 -4.63 12.09
N PHE A 131 -8.51 -4.04 13.10
CA PHE A 131 -7.08 -3.80 13.14
C PHE A 131 -6.48 -4.15 14.50
N LEU A 132 -5.24 -4.63 14.48
CA LEU A 132 -4.39 -4.76 15.67
C LEU A 132 -3.21 -3.79 15.52
N GLY A 133 -3.15 -2.76 16.37
CA GLY A 133 -2.09 -1.74 16.30
C GLY A 133 -0.78 -2.20 16.94
N VAL A 134 0.34 -1.96 16.26
CA VAL A 134 1.70 -2.12 16.80
C VAL A 134 2.22 -0.75 17.20
N VAL A 135 2.48 -0.55 18.49
CA VAL A 135 2.96 0.74 19.05
C VAL A 135 4.42 0.67 19.47
N ALA A 136 5.19 1.72 19.19
CA ALA A 136 6.62 1.80 19.52
C ALA A 136 7.02 3.23 19.94
N GLY A 137 8.27 3.38 20.40
CA GLY A 137 8.83 4.67 20.82
C GLY A 137 9.21 5.60 19.65
N ILE A 138 9.17 5.11 18.42
CA ILE A 138 9.41 5.87 17.17
C ILE A 138 8.45 5.35 16.08
N SER A 139 8.07 6.20 15.12
CA SER A 139 7.12 5.86 14.05
C SER A 139 7.55 4.64 13.24
N TYR A 140 8.84 4.48 12.95
CA TYR A 140 9.41 3.31 12.26
C TYR A 140 9.03 1.97 12.88
N GLY A 141 8.93 1.90 14.21
CA GLY A 141 8.56 0.68 14.93
C GLY A 141 7.06 0.45 15.04
N CYS A 142 6.25 1.41 14.61
CA CYS A 142 4.79 1.32 14.61
C CYS A 142 4.30 0.72 13.29
N SER A 143 3.15 0.06 13.34
CA SER A 143 2.41 -0.45 12.17
C SER A 143 1.04 -0.96 12.65
N TYR A 144 0.36 -1.76 11.83
CA TYR A 144 -0.86 -2.46 12.20
C TYR A 144 -1.04 -3.73 11.38
N PHE A 145 -1.81 -4.67 11.93
CA PHE A 145 -2.35 -5.81 11.20
C PHE A 145 -3.78 -5.52 10.79
N LEU A 146 -4.10 -5.70 9.50
CA LEU A 146 -5.46 -5.79 9.01
C LEU A 146 -5.98 -7.22 9.17
N ASN A 147 -7.15 -7.36 9.80
CA ASN A 147 -7.81 -8.64 10.02
C ASN A 147 -8.74 -8.99 8.85
N LEU A 148 -8.30 -9.89 7.96
CA LEU A 148 -9.14 -10.34 6.84
C LEU A 148 -10.23 -11.33 7.25
N HIS A 149 -10.13 -11.96 8.42
CA HIS A 149 -11.18 -12.84 8.91
C HIS A 149 -12.50 -12.09 9.13
N LYS A 150 -12.45 -10.83 9.59
CA LYS A 150 -13.66 -10.04 9.87
C LYS A 150 -14.49 -9.79 8.60
N ALA A 151 -13.84 -9.51 7.48
CA ALA A 151 -14.52 -9.15 6.23
C ALA A 151 -14.67 -10.33 5.26
N ALA A 152 -13.66 -11.19 5.15
CA ALA A 152 -13.59 -12.26 4.15
C ALA A 152 -13.59 -13.67 4.76
N ARG A 153 -13.68 -13.81 6.09
CA ARG A 153 -13.73 -15.11 6.81
C ARG A 153 -12.50 -16.01 6.60
N HIS A 154 -11.39 -15.45 6.14
CA HIS A 154 -10.11 -16.14 6.04
C HIS A 154 -9.25 -15.89 7.29
N PRO A 155 -8.62 -16.91 7.90
CA PRO A 155 -7.75 -16.76 9.08
C PRO A 155 -6.40 -16.12 8.69
N VAL A 156 -6.45 -14.86 8.24
CA VAL A 156 -5.32 -14.13 7.68
C VAL A 156 -5.20 -12.76 8.34
N LEU A 157 -3.96 -12.44 8.74
CA LEU A 157 -3.57 -11.10 9.16
C LEU A 157 -2.60 -10.52 8.13
N VAL A 158 -2.81 -9.26 7.76
CA VAL A 158 -1.92 -8.54 6.84
C VAL A 158 -1.20 -7.45 7.60
N TYR A 159 0.12 -7.58 7.75
CA TYR A 159 0.97 -6.55 8.31
C TYR A 159 1.30 -5.51 7.23
N MET A 160 1.21 -4.22 7.58
CA MET A 160 1.26 -3.10 6.63
C MET A 160 2.50 -2.23 6.89
N PRO A 161 3.71 -2.64 6.44
CA PRO A 161 4.89 -1.80 6.48
C PRO A 161 4.80 -0.66 5.47
N SER A 162 5.07 0.56 5.92
CA SER A 162 5.06 1.78 5.10
C SER A 162 6.35 2.59 5.26
N GLY A 163 6.58 3.55 4.36
CA GLY A 163 7.72 4.45 4.42
C GLY A 163 9.06 3.72 4.49
N ARG A 164 9.94 4.13 5.40
CA ARG A 164 11.26 3.53 5.61
C ARG A 164 11.20 2.05 6.00
N LEU A 165 10.18 1.66 6.77
CA LEU A 165 10.01 0.25 7.12
C LEU A 165 9.74 -0.59 5.86
N ALA A 166 8.90 -0.11 4.94
CA ALA A 166 8.69 -0.79 3.66
C ALA A 166 9.99 -0.95 2.86
N LYS A 167 10.81 0.12 2.80
CA LYS A 167 12.13 0.11 2.11
C LYS A 167 13.13 -0.85 2.74
N ASP A 168 13.07 -1.07 4.06
CA ASP A 168 13.94 -2.03 4.72
C ASP A 168 13.42 -3.46 4.57
N ILE A 169 12.10 -3.67 4.60
CA ILE A 169 11.50 -4.96 4.26
C ILE A 169 11.94 -5.41 2.87
N GLU A 170 12.01 -4.51 1.87
CA GLU A 170 12.50 -4.79 0.51
C GLU A 170 13.88 -5.47 0.47
N LYS A 171 14.73 -5.23 1.46
CA LYS A 171 16.09 -5.79 1.56
C LYS A 171 16.15 -7.15 2.25
N MET A 172 15.07 -7.55 2.92
CA MET A 172 14.98 -8.83 3.64
C MET A 172 14.53 -9.96 2.73
N SER A 173 14.89 -11.21 3.04
CA SER A 173 14.20 -12.37 2.45
C SER A 173 12.74 -12.42 2.90
N ASP A 174 11.89 -13.12 2.16
CA ASP A 174 10.47 -13.25 2.51
C ASP A 174 10.28 -13.93 3.88
N GLU A 175 11.10 -14.92 4.20
CA GLU A 175 11.10 -15.58 5.52
C GLU A 175 11.47 -14.60 6.64
N ALA A 176 12.52 -13.80 6.46
CA ALA A 176 12.95 -12.82 7.45
C ALA A 176 11.89 -11.72 7.65
N ALA A 177 11.25 -11.25 6.58
CA ALA A 177 10.16 -10.30 6.63
C ALA A 177 8.91 -10.88 7.32
N ALA A 178 8.52 -12.11 6.98
CA ALA A 178 7.41 -12.81 7.63
C ALA A 178 7.67 -13.03 9.12
N ASN A 179 8.88 -13.46 9.49
CA ASN A 179 9.29 -13.60 10.89
C ASN A 179 9.31 -12.25 11.61
N PHE A 180 9.77 -11.18 10.98
CA PHE A 180 9.71 -9.83 11.55
C PHE A 180 8.27 -9.44 11.90
N ALA A 181 7.33 -9.60 10.96
CA ALA A 181 5.91 -9.34 11.22
C ALA A 181 5.37 -10.24 12.34
N PHE A 182 5.69 -11.53 12.32
CA PHE A 182 5.23 -12.46 13.35
C PHE A 182 5.76 -12.11 14.75
N VAL A 183 7.01 -11.64 14.87
CA VAL A 183 7.57 -11.12 16.13
C VAL A 183 6.78 -9.89 16.62
N GLN A 184 6.34 -9.00 15.73
CA GLN A 184 5.46 -7.89 16.14
C GLN A 184 4.10 -8.40 16.63
N LEU A 185 3.53 -9.42 15.96
CA LEU A 185 2.28 -10.03 16.39
C LEU A 185 2.40 -10.63 17.79
N LYS A 186 3.50 -11.33 18.09
CA LYS A 186 3.75 -11.91 19.42
C LYS A 186 3.88 -10.87 20.53
N LYS A 187 4.27 -9.63 20.22
CA LYS A 187 4.25 -8.55 21.23
C LYS A 187 2.82 -8.13 21.60
N ILE A 188 1.86 -8.31 20.69
CA ILE A 188 0.44 -8.02 20.93
C ILE A 188 -0.28 -9.24 21.51
N LEU A 189 0.01 -10.42 20.97
CA LEU A 189 -0.58 -11.71 21.33
C LEU A 189 0.55 -12.72 21.62
N PRO A 190 1.05 -12.79 22.87
CA PRO A 190 2.19 -13.64 23.23
C PRO A 190 2.03 -15.12 22.87
N ASP A 191 0.81 -15.64 22.96
CA ASP A 191 0.46 -17.04 22.70
C ASP A 191 0.11 -17.32 21.22
N ALA A 192 0.41 -16.38 20.30
CA ALA A 192 0.13 -16.54 18.89
C ALA A 192 0.80 -17.78 18.29
N SER A 193 -0.01 -18.64 17.65
CA SER A 193 0.48 -19.78 16.87
C SER A 193 1.23 -19.32 15.62
N SER A 194 2.23 -20.09 15.18
CA SER A 194 2.98 -19.79 13.96
C SER A 194 2.08 -19.75 12.71
N PRO A 195 2.38 -18.86 11.73
CA PRO A 195 1.69 -18.89 10.46
C PRO A 195 2.03 -20.18 9.70
N ILE A 196 1.03 -20.73 9.00
CA ILE A 196 1.20 -21.92 8.14
C ILE A 196 1.66 -21.55 6.73
N GLN A 197 1.47 -20.30 6.33
CA GLN A 197 1.92 -19.76 5.05
C GLN A 197 2.09 -18.25 5.15
N TYR A 198 2.97 -17.69 4.32
CA TYR A 198 3.13 -16.25 4.17
C TYR A 198 3.33 -15.83 2.71
N LEU A 199 3.04 -14.55 2.44
CA LEU A 199 3.36 -13.87 1.18
C LEU A 199 3.84 -12.45 1.48
N VAL A 200 4.90 -12.02 0.82
CA VAL A 200 5.49 -10.68 0.98
C VAL A 200 5.46 -9.96 -0.36
N SER A 201 4.86 -8.77 -0.42
CA SER A 201 4.93 -7.94 -1.63
C SER A 201 6.27 -7.21 -1.73
N ARG A 202 6.65 -6.87 -2.97
CA ARG A 202 7.91 -6.19 -3.33
C ARG A 202 7.66 -5.09 -4.36
N TRP A 203 6.78 -4.15 -4.03
CA TRP A 203 6.35 -3.13 -5.00
C TRP A 203 7.48 -2.17 -5.37
N GLY A 204 8.37 -1.87 -4.44
CA GLY A 204 9.50 -0.97 -4.68
C GLY A 204 10.61 -1.59 -5.54
N SER A 205 10.73 -2.92 -5.50
CA SER A 205 11.70 -3.66 -6.32
C SER A 205 11.14 -4.07 -7.69
N ASP A 206 9.82 -3.97 -7.90
CA ASP A 206 9.20 -4.21 -9.19
C ASP A 206 9.45 -3.02 -10.13
N ILE A 207 10.28 -3.28 -11.14
CA ILE A 207 10.71 -2.30 -12.15
C ILE A 207 9.55 -1.68 -12.95
N ASN A 208 8.37 -2.30 -12.95
CA ASN A 208 7.20 -1.78 -13.66
C ASN A 208 6.14 -1.18 -12.71
N SER A 209 6.31 -1.34 -11.39
CA SER A 209 5.41 -0.74 -10.40
C SER A 209 5.99 0.57 -9.86
N LEU A 210 7.32 0.68 -9.67
CA LEU A 210 8.06 1.88 -9.23
C LEU A 210 7.76 2.38 -7.80
N GLY A 211 6.94 1.64 -7.04
CA GLY A 211 6.49 1.94 -5.69
C GLY A 211 5.31 1.07 -5.30
#